data_AF-U6DIZ5-F1
#
_entry.id   AF-U6DIZ5-F1
#
_cell.length_a   1.000
_cell.length_b   1.000
_cell.length_c   1.000
_cell.angle_alpha   90.00
_cell.angle_beta   90.00
_cell.angle_gamma   90.00
#
_symmetry.space_group_name_H-M   'P 1'
#
loop_
_entity.id
_entity.type
_entity.pdbx_description
1 polymer ?
#
loop_
_entity_poly.entity_id
_entity_poly.type
_entity_poly.pdbx_seq_one_letter_code
_entity_poly.pdbx_strand_id
1 'polypeptide(L)'
;SLFFSSYSNTSKIFSEENSDEIIKLLGDVRLNILVLGGSSGFIELYAYGMFKIARVTGIVGTCLALCLSSDLKSLSVVTEVSAGAASEVSYFQLETNLLYSFLPEVTRMARKFTHISALLQYINLSLTCMCEAWEEILMQMDSRLTKFVQEKSTTTSVQDEFMHLLLWGKASAELQTLLMNQLTVKGLKKLGQSIESSYSSIQKLVISHLQSGSESLLYHLSELKGMASWKQKYEPLGLDAAGIEDAITAVGSFILKANELLQVIDSSMKNFKAFFRWLYVAMLRMTEDHVLPELNKMTQKDITFVAEFLTEHFNEAPDLYNRKGKYFNVEKVGQYLKDEDDDLVSPPNTEGNQWYDFLQNSNHLKESPLLFPYYPRKSLHFVKRRMENIIDLCLQKPADVIGKSMNQAICIPLYRDARSQDCTRRLFKFPFLWNNKTSNLHYLLFTILEDSLYKMCILRRHTDIS
;
A
#
# COMPACT_ATOMS: atom_id res chain seq x y z
N SER A 1 2.62 5.70 21.46
CA SER A 1 1.15 5.87 21.48
C SER A 1 0.67 7.12 20.70
N LEU A 2 1.45 7.62 19.72
CA LEU A 2 1.06 8.79 18.91
C LEU A 2 0.67 8.45 17.46
N PHE A 3 0.61 7.17 17.08
CA PHE A 3 0.39 6.74 15.68
C PHE A 3 -0.93 6.00 15.42
N PHE A 4 -1.75 5.77 16.45
CA PHE A 4 -3.07 5.17 16.29
C PHE A 4 -4.14 6.14 16.80
N SER A 5 -4.39 7.20 16.03
CA SER A 5 -5.67 7.90 16.08
C SER A 5 -6.46 7.47 14.85
N SER A 6 -7.66 6.94 15.08
CA SER A 6 -8.57 6.45 14.06
C SER A 6 -8.83 7.53 12.99
N TYR A 7 -8.30 7.31 11.79
CA TYR A 7 -8.56 8.16 10.62
C TYR A 7 -9.92 7.78 10.02
N SER A 8 -11.00 8.32 10.60
CA SER A 8 -12.38 8.02 10.21
C SER A 8 -13.00 9.03 9.24
N ASN A 9 -12.19 9.84 8.53
CA ASN A 9 -12.69 10.80 7.54
C ASN A 9 -11.74 10.86 6.33
N THR A 10 -12.21 10.34 5.20
CA THR A 10 -11.54 10.28 3.88
C THR A 10 -11.06 11.64 3.37
N SER A 11 -11.69 12.75 3.78
CA SER A 11 -11.28 14.11 3.40
C SER A 11 -10.07 14.66 4.14
N LYS A 12 -9.68 14.10 5.30
CA LYS A 12 -8.52 14.56 6.09
C LYS A 12 -7.22 13.80 5.79
N ILE A 13 -7.33 12.70 5.05
CA ILE A 13 -6.18 11.84 4.69
C ILE A 13 -5.34 12.48 3.58
N PHE A 14 -5.98 13.26 2.70
CA PHE A 14 -5.36 13.81 1.47
C PHE A 14 -5.12 15.32 1.50
N SER A 15 -5.06 15.97 2.67
CA SER A 15 -4.49 17.31 2.70
C SER A 15 -3.01 17.19 2.31
N GLU A 16 -2.60 17.82 1.21
CA GLU A 16 -1.19 17.93 0.78
C GLU A 16 -0.27 18.35 1.94
N GLU A 17 -0.82 19.10 2.89
CA GLU A 17 -0.16 19.49 4.14
C GLU A 17 0.35 18.32 5.00
N ASN A 18 -0.36 17.18 5.06
CA ASN A 18 0.02 16.05 5.93
C ASN A 18 1.10 15.14 5.30
N SER A 19 1.09 14.96 3.98
CA SER A 19 2.19 14.28 3.26
C SER A 19 3.47 15.11 3.30
N ASP A 20 3.32 16.44 3.20
CA ASP A 20 4.43 17.38 3.36
C ASP A 20 4.96 17.40 4.79
N GLU A 21 4.17 17.11 5.83
CA GLU A 21 4.67 17.03 7.21
C GLU A 21 5.63 15.86 7.43
N ILE A 22 5.35 14.67 6.87
CA ILE A 22 6.27 13.51 6.94
C ILE A 22 7.56 13.81 6.17
N ILE A 23 7.45 14.47 5.01
CA ILE A 23 8.59 14.87 4.18
C ILE A 23 9.40 16.01 4.84
N LYS A 24 8.74 16.98 5.48
CA LYS A 24 9.37 18.07 6.25
C LYS A 24 10.06 17.56 7.51
N LEU A 25 9.50 16.55 8.19
CA LEU A 25 10.15 15.87 9.32
C LEU A 25 11.45 15.17 8.91
N LEU A 26 11.57 14.69 7.67
CA LEU A 26 12.78 14.06 7.14
C LEU A 26 13.79 15.06 6.55
N GLY A 27 13.31 16.24 6.13
CA GLY A 27 14.09 17.25 5.43
C GLY A 27 15.26 17.83 6.24
N ASP A 28 15.14 17.92 7.57
CA ASP A 28 16.09 18.65 8.42
C ASP A 28 16.73 17.82 9.56
N VAL A 29 16.43 16.52 9.63
CA VAL A 29 16.82 15.69 10.78
C VAL A 29 18.05 14.83 10.45
N ARG A 30 19.11 15.00 11.25
CA ARG A 30 20.29 14.12 11.27
C ARG A 30 19.85 12.67 11.52
N LEU A 31 20.60 11.69 11.01
CA LEU A 31 20.28 10.27 11.22
C LEU A 31 20.07 10.01 12.73
N ASN A 32 18.88 9.51 13.07
CA ASN A 32 18.57 8.99 14.38
C ASN A 32 18.16 7.52 14.24
N ILE A 33 18.50 6.70 15.23
CA ILE A 33 18.29 5.26 15.20
C ILE A 33 17.58 4.86 16.49
N LEU A 34 16.42 4.24 16.34
CA LEU A 34 15.70 3.57 17.42
C LEU A 34 16.21 2.13 17.50
N VAL A 35 16.82 1.76 18.62
CA VAL A 35 17.30 0.40 18.87
C VAL A 35 16.29 -0.34 19.71
N LEU A 36 15.85 -1.50 19.22
CA LEU A 36 14.87 -2.37 19.88
C LEU A 36 15.51 -3.73 20.16
N GLY A 37 15.24 -4.28 21.34
CA GLY A 37 15.66 -5.62 21.70
C GLY A 37 14.73 -6.16 22.77
N GLY A 38 14.50 -7.48 22.74
CA GLY A 38 13.59 -8.17 23.65
C GLY A 38 14.12 -9.55 24.03
N SER A 39 13.20 -10.48 24.27
CA SER A 39 13.48 -11.90 24.56
C SER A 39 13.56 -12.77 23.30
N SER A 40 13.36 -12.19 22.12
CA SER A 40 13.29 -12.90 20.84
C SER A 40 14.65 -13.30 20.25
N GLY A 41 15.75 -13.02 20.94
CA GLY A 41 17.10 -13.39 20.53
C GLY A 41 17.70 -12.55 19.39
N PHE A 42 17.10 -11.39 19.09
CA PHE A 42 17.61 -10.44 18.11
C PHE A 42 17.43 -8.99 18.57
N ILE A 43 18.25 -8.10 18.00
CA ILE A 43 18.17 -6.64 18.15
C ILE A 43 17.90 -6.03 16.78
N GLU A 44 16.96 -5.10 16.72
CA GLU A 44 16.62 -4.37 15.50
C GLU A 44 16.95 -2.89 15.63
N LEU A 45 17.50 -2.32 14.56
CA LEU A 45 17.80 -0.90 14.45
C LEU A 45 16.87 -0.28 13.41
N TYR A 46 16.10 0.72 13.83
CA TYR A 46 15.17 1.46 13.00
C TYR A 46 15.67 2.90 12.77
N ALA A 47 16.11 3.21 11.56
CA ALA A 47 16.43 4.58 11.17
C ALA A 47 15.16 5.43 11.12
N TYR A 48 15.25 6.64 11.67
CA TYR A 48 14.13 7.58 11.81
C TYR A 48 12.94 7.02 12.62
N GLY A 49 13.13 5.89 13.33
CA GLY A 49 12.07 5.14 13.98
C GLY A 49 11.09 4.44 13.02
N MET A 50 11.36 4.46 11.71
CA MET A 50 10.44 3.99 10.67
C MET A 50 11.00 2.79 9.90
N PHE A 51 12.25 2.89 9.45
CA PHE A 51 12.83 1.91 8.53
C PHE A 51 13.88 1.03 9.21
N LYS A 52 13.74 -0.30 9.12
CA LYS A 52 14.69 -1.24 9.71
C LYS A 52 15.99 -1.30 8.88
N ILE A 53 17.09 -0.81 9.46
CA ILE A 53 18.41 -0.77 8.82
C ILE A 53 19.32 -1.93 9.23
N ALA A 54 19.07 -2.58 10.37
CA ALA A 54 19.85 -3.73 10.80
C ALA A 54 19.03 -4.67 11.67
N ARG A 55 19.30 -5.98 11.55
CA ARG A 55 18.79 -7.01 12.45
C ARG A 55 19.94 -7.91 12.90
N VAL A 56 20.39 -7.71 14.13
CA VAL A 56 21.45 -8.53 14.74
C VAL A 56 20.81 -9.76 15.39
N THR A 57 21.32 -10.94 15.07
CA THR A 57 20.85 -12.22 15.63
C THR A 57 21.91 -12.86 16.51
N GLY A 58 21.54 -13.86 17.31
CA GLY A 58 22.47 -14.53 18.22
C GLY A 58 22.61 -13.86 19.58
N ILE A 59 21.65 -13.01 19.95
CA ILE A 59 21.60 -12.38 21.26
C ILE A 59 21.01 -13.38 22.25
N VAL A 60 21.77 -13.73 23.29
CA VAL A 60 21.32 -14.73 24.27
C VAL A 60 20.53 -14.04 25.39
N GLY A 61 19.32 -14.54 25.65
CA GLY A 61 18.46 -14.07 26.73
C GLY A 61 17.59 -12.86 26.39
N THR A 62 17.16 -12.15 27.43
CA THR A 62 16.32 -10.94 27.30
C THR A 62 17.17 -9.69 27.42
N CYS A 63 17.05 -8.77 26.47
CA CYS A 63 17.73 -7.47 26.54
C CYS A 63 17.12 -6.59 27.64
N LEU A 64 17.94 -6.12 28.58
CA LEU A 64 17.53 -5.21 29.66
C LEU A 64 17.85 -3.76 29.35
N ALA A 65 19.03 -3.50 28.78
CA ALA A 65 19.49 -2.17 28.42
C ALA A 65 20.24 -2.21 27.09
N LEU A 66 20.01 -1.18 26.27
CA LEU A 66 20.64 -1.00 24.96
C LEU A 66 21.16 0.43 24.87
N CYS A 67 22.40 0.59 24.43
CA CYS A 67 22.97 1.92 24.21
C CYS A 67 23.90 1.91 23.01
N LEU A 68 23.42 2.55 21.94
CA LEU A 68 24.20 2.80 20.73
C LEU A 68 25.07 4.05 20.94
N SER A 69 26.33 3.94 20.54
CA SER A 69 27.27 5.05 20.61
C SER A 69 26.89 6.19 19.66
N SER A 70 27.15 7.43 20.08
CA SER A 70 26.82 8.62 19.25
C SER A 70 27.73 8.77 18.02
N ASP A 71 28.92 8.16 18.06
CA ASP A 71 29.85 8.04 16.94
C ASP A 71 29.60 6.78 16.08
N LEU A 72 28.62 5.94 16.45
CA LEU A 72 28.24 4.70 15.76
C LEU A 72 29.38 3.68 15.63
N LYS A 73 30.37 3.71 16.53
CA LYS A 73 31.48 2.73 16.53
C LYS A 73 31.12 1.41 17.21
N SER A 74 30.31 1.48 18.27
CA SER A 74 29.85 0.29 18.97
C SER A 74 28.42 0.39 19.53
N LEU A 75 27.81 -0.77 19.71
CA LEU A 75 26.54 -0.97 20.39
C LEU A 75 26.78 -1.74 21.68
N SER A 76 26.42 -1.15 22.82
CA SER A 76 26.48 -1.82 24.12
C SER A 76 25.11 -2.40 24.49
N VAL A 77 25.12 -3.64 24.98
CA VAL A 77 23.92 -4.43 25.27
C VAL A 77 24.10 -5.10 26.63
N VAL A 78 23.06 -5.06 27.46
CA VAL A 78 22.99 -5.88 28.68
C VAL A 78 21.87 -6.88 28.48
N THR A 79 22.17 -8.17 28.59
CA THR A 79 21.15 -9.23 28.55
C THR A 79 21.09 -9.99 29.85
N GLU A 80 19.95 -10.62 30.08
CA GLU A 80 19.70 -11.52 31.19
C GLU A 80 19.29 -12.89 30.67
N VAL A 81 19.97 -13.91 31.15
CA VAL A 81 19.69 -15.32 30.86
C VAL A 81 19.25 -16.00 32.14
N SER A 82 18.01 -16.46 32.19
CA SER A 82 17.50 -17.22 33.34
C SER A 82 17.90 -18.69 33.22
N ALA A 83 18.71 -19.17 34.16
CA ALA A 83 19.16 -20.55 34.27
C ALA A 83 18.58 -21.18 35.55
N GLY A 84 17.34 -21.65 35.48
CA GLY A 84 16.66 -22.30 36.61
C GLY A 84 16.41 -21.34 37.78
N ALA A 85 17.13 -21.54 38.89
CA ALA A 85 16.97 -20.79 40.14
C ALA A 85 17.76 -19.46 40.19
N ALA A 86 18.55 -19.15 39.17
CA ALA A 86 19.34 -17.92 39.11
C ALA A 86 19.30 -17.30 37.71
N SER A 87 19.42 -15.98 37.65
CA SER A 87 19.55 -15.24 36.41
C SER A 87 20.96 -14.66 36.31
N GLU A 88 21.59 -14.86 35.16
CA GLU A 88 22.89 -14.30 34.84
C GLU A 88 22.72 -13.06 33.97
N VAL A 89 23.32 -11.96 34.42
CA VAL A 89 23.35 -10.71 33.66
C VAL A 89 24.71 -10.56 33.02
N SER A 90 24.72 -10.38 31.70
CA SER A 90 25.93 -10.23 30.90
C SER A 90 25.93 -8.91 30.13
N TYR A 91 27.12 -8.31 30.01
CA TYR A 91 27.38 -7.15 29.18
C TYR A 91 28.04 -7.59 27.88
N PHE A 92 27.52 -7.09 26.76
CA PHE A 92 28.08 -7.25 25.44
C PHE A 92 28.41 -5.91 24.82
N GLN A 93 29.50 -5.88 24.06
CA GLN A 93 29.83 -4.77 23.17
C GLN A 93 29.98 -5.32 21.76
N LEU A 94 29.09 -4.88 20.88
CA LEU A 94 29.10 -5.21 19.45
C LEU A 94 29.77 -4.09 18.67
N GLU A 95 30.51 -4.48 17.65
CA GLU A 95 31.19 -3.54 16.76
C GLU A 95 30.25 -3.14 15.62
N THR A 96 30.20 -1.85 15.29
CA THR A 96 29.30 -1.31 14.26
C THR A 96 30.08 -0.61 13.13
N ASN A 97 31.21 -1.19 12.72
CA ASN A 97 32.14 -0.64 11.73
C ASN A 97 31.46 -0.21 10.43
N LEU A 98 30.55 -1.02 9.91
CA LEU A 98 29.86 -0.71 8.66
C LEU A 98 29.01 0.57 8.78
N LEU A 99 28.36 0.78 9.92
CA LEU A 99 27.59 2.01 10.18
C LEU A 99 28.51 3.23 10.34
N TYR A 100 29.67 3.06 10.98
CA TYR A 100 30.64 4.13 11.17
C TYR A 100 31.31 4.54 9.86
N SER A 101 31.88 3.59 9.12
CA SER A 101 32.64 3.84 7.89
C SER A 101 31.77 4.34 6.74
N PHE A 102 30.51 3.89 6.67
CA PHE A 102 29.57 4.23 5.59
C PHE A 102 28.39 5.09 6.08
N LEU A 103 28.61 5.93 7.10
CA LEU A 103 27.55 6.76 7.69
C LEU A 103 26.81 7.63 6.66
N PRO A 104 27.47 8.35 5.73
CA PRO A 104 26.76 9.13 4.71
C PRO A 104 25.90 8.26 3.80
N GLU A 105 26.41 7.10 3.38
CA GLU A 105 25.74 6.15 2.50
C GLU A 105 24.51 5.53 3.19
N VAL A 106 24.66 5.07 4.43
CA VAL A 106 23.56 4.54 5.26
C VAL A 106 22.51 5.60 5.51
N THR A 107 22.91 6.84 5.81
CA THR A 107 21.96 7.95 6.01
C THR A 107 21.14 8.21 4.75
N ARG A 108 21.80 8.31 3.58
CA ARG A 108 21.13 8.57 2.31
C ARG A 108 20.21 7.41 1.91
N MET A 109 20.68 6.19 2.10
CA MET A 109 19.93 4.96 1.82
C MET A 109 18.68 4.86 2.71
N ALA A 110 18.84 5.04 4.03
CA ALA A 110 17.74 5.01 4.98
C ALA A 110 16.67 6.05 4.65
N ARG A 111 17.06 7.28 4.29
CA ARG A 111 16.11 8.31 3.83
C ARG A 111 15.30 7.86 2.62
N LYS A 112 15.96 7.32 1.58
CA LYS A 112 15.26 6.84 0.38
C LYS A 112 14.31 5.68 0.70
N PHE A 113 14.72 4.75 1.55
CA PHE A 113 13.85 3.66 1.99
C PHE A 113 12.67 4.12 2.83
N THR A 114 12.84 5.12 3.70
CA THR A 114 11.72 5.73 4.42
C THR A 114 10.74 6.41 3.46
N HIS A 115 11.22 7.14 2.45
CA HIS A 115 10.36 7.72 1.42
C HIS A 115 9.60 6.64 0.62
N ILE A 116 10.29 5.58 0.19
CA ILE A 116 9.68 4.45 -0.54
C ILE A 116 8.59 3.79 0.31
N SER A 117 8.88 3.49 1.58
CA SER A 117 7.90 2.86 2.48
C SER A 117 6.69 3.75 2.75
N ALA A 118 6.89 5.06 2.92
CA ALA A 118 5.80 6.02 3.07
C ALA A 118 4.94 6.12 1.80
N LEU A 119 5.56 6.12 0.61
CA LEU A 119 4.85 6.13 -0.67
C LEU A 119 4.05 4.85 -0.91
N LEU A 120 4.56 3.68 -0.51
CA LEU A 120 3.79 2.43 -0.55
C LEU A 120 2.54 2.50 0.33
N GLN A 121 2.69 2.99 1.56
CA GLN A 121 1.54 3.21 2.45
C GLN A 121 0.53 4.21 1.86
N TYR A 122 1.03 5.28 1.23
CA TYR A 122 0.19 6.27 0.55
C TYR A 122 -0.59 5.67 -0.62
N ILE A 123 0.07 4.94 -1.51
CA ILE A 123 -0.55 4.22 -2.64
C ILE A 123 -1.63 3.25 -2.13
N ASN A 124 -1.35 2.54 -1.04
CA ASN A 124 -2.30 1.61 -0.43
C ASN A 124 -3.55 2.31 0.08
N LEU A 125 -3.37 3.43 0.77
CA LEU A 125 -4.46 4.21 1.29
C LEU A 125 -5.31 4.83 0.16
N SER A 126 -4.67 5.34 -0.90
CA SER A 126 -5.35 5.81 -2.10
C SER A 126 -6.19 4.71 -2.75
N LEU A 127 -5.64 3.50 -2.88
CA LEU A 127 -6.36 2.37 -3.46
C LEU A 127 -7.56 1.96 -2.59
N THR A 128 -7.40 1.93 -1.26
CA THR A 128 -8.52 1.65 -0.34
C THR A 128 -9.63 2.67 -0.50
N CYS A 129 -9.32 3.97 -0.54
CA CYS A 129 -10.32 5.02 -0.76
C CYS A 129 -11.01 4.90 -2.13
N MET A 130 -10.31 4.45 -3.17
CA MET A 130 -10.92 4.16 -4.47
C MET A 130 -11.91 2.99 -4.40
N CYS A 131 -11.57 1.93 -3.66
CA CYS A 131 -12.45 0.78 -3.47
C CYS A 131 -13.72 1.19 -2.72
N GLU A 132 -13.61 1.95 -1.65
CA GLU A 132 -14.75 2.48 -0.89
C GLU A 132 -15.69 3.32 -1.77
N ALA A 133 -15.14 4.24 -2.58
CA ALA A 133 -15.93 5.06 -3.49
C ALA A 133 -16.63 4.24 -4.59
N TRP A 134 -16.01 3.15 -5.04
CA TRP A 134 -16.62 2.23 -6.01
C TRP A 134 -17.71 1.36 -5.38
N GLU A 135 -17.52 0.87 -4.16
CA GLU A 135 -18.53 0.10 -3.43
C GLU A 135 -19.79 0.93 -3.19
N GLU A 136 -19.65 2.25 -2.94
CA GLU A 136 -20.78 3.16 -2.84
C GLU A 136 -21.60 3.22 -4.14
N ILE A 137 -20.94 3.29 -5.31
CA ILE A 137 -21.61 3.24 -6.62
C ILE A 137 -22.39 1.93 -6.76
N LEU A 138 -21.73 0.80 -6.43
CA LEU A 138 -22.31 -0.51 -6.58
C LEU A 138 -23.55 -0.67 -5.69
N MET A 139 -23.46 -0.26 -4.42
CA MET A 139 -24.60 -0.29 -3.48
C MET A 139 -25.78 0.56 -3.96
N GLN A 140 -25.54 1.74 -4.51
CA GLN A 140 -26.60 2.62 -5.02
C GLN A 140 -27.30 2.05 -6.27
N MET A 141 -26.54 1.45 -7.17
CA MET A 141 -27.07 0.78 -8.37
C MET A 141 -27.86 -0.48 -7.99
N ASP A 142 -27.25 -1.33 -7.17
CA ASP A 142 -27.80 -2.64 -6.78
C ASP A 142 -29.09 -2.47 -5.95
N SER A 143 -29.11 -1.57 -4.96
CA SER A 143 -30.30 -1.34 -4.12
C SER A 143 -31.54 -0.82 -4.89
N ARG A 144 -31.35 -0.22 -6.08
CA ARG A 144 -32.42 0.36 -6.90
C ARG A 144 -32.85 -0.54 -8.04
N LEU A 145 -31.90 -1.27 -8.65
CA LEU A 145 -32.17 -2.12 -9.80
C LEU A 145 -32.38 -3.60 -9.41
N THR A 146 -31.87 -4.09 -8.28
CA THR A 146 -32.09 -5.49 -7.86
C THR A 146 -33.50 -5.72 -7.32
N LYS A 147 -34.11 -4.69 -6.71
CA LYS A 147 -35.55 -4.71 -6.38
C LYS A 147 -36.42 -4.90 -7.61
N PHE A 148 -36.02 -4.33 -8.75
CA PHE A 148 -36.74 -4.52 -10.01
C PHE A 148 -36.75 -5.97 -10.45
N VAL A 149 -35.57 -6.62 -10.47
CA VAL A 149 -35.45 -7.99 -10.95
C VAL A 149 -36.19 -8.97 -10.04
N GLN A 150 -36.16 -8.71 -8.73
CA GLN A 150 -36.83 -9.56 -7.73
C GLN A 150 -38.35 -9.38 -7.69
N GLU A 151 -38.86 -8.18 -7.99
CA GLU A 151 -40.31 -7.89 -8.01
C GLU A 151 -40.97 -8.26 -9.35
N LYS A 152 -40.18 -8.60 -10.37
CA LYS A 152 -40.68 -9.00 -11.69
C LYS A 152 -41.13 -10.46 -11.70
N SER A 153 -42.30 -10.73 -12.29
CA SER A 153 -42.84 -12.08 -12.49
C SER A 153 -42.66 -12.62 -13.92
N THR A 154 -42.01 -11.85 -14.81
CA THR A 154 -41.84 -12.18 -16.23
C THR A 154 -40.50 -12.83 -16.55
N THR A 155 -40.48 -13.67 -17.60
CA THR A 155 -39.30 -14.42 -18.09
C THR A 155 -38.30 -13.58 -18.90
N THR A 156 -38.56 -12.28 -19.09
CA THR A 156 -37.77 -11.42 -19.98
C THR A 156 -36.67 -10.70 -19.21
N SER A 157 -35.44 -10.75 -19.72
CA SER A 157 -34.27 -10.11 -19.10
C SER A 157 -34.44 -8.57 -19.01
N VAL A 158 -33.72 -7.94 -18.07
CA VAL A 158 -33.70 -6.48 -17.95
C VAL A 158 -33.11 -5.84 -19.22
N GLN A 159 -32.09 -6.47 -19.80
CA GLN A 159 -31.47 -6.01 -21.04
C GLN A 159 -32.49 -5.93 -22.18
N ASP A 160 -33.28 -6.98 -22.38
CA ASP A 160 -34.24 -7.06 -23.49
C ASP A 160 -35.33 -6.00 -23.38
N GLU A 161 -35.80 -5.71 -22.17
CA GLU A 161 -36.81 -4.66 -21.96
C GLU A 161 -36.28 -3.25 -22.25
N PHE A 162 -35.07 -2.94 -21.78
CA PHE A 162 -34.45 -1.65 -22.09
C PHE A 162 -34.05 -1.54 -23.56
N MET A 163 -33.62 -2.63 -24.19
CA MET A 163 -33.32 -2.68 -25.62
C MET A 163 -34.59 -2.50 -26.45
N HIS A 164 -35.70 -3.12 -26.05
CA HIS A 164 -36.99 -2.95 -26.69
C HIS A 164 -37.49 -1.50 -26.55
N LEU A 165 -37.31 -0.89 -25.38
CA LEU A 165 -37.59 0.54 -25.18
C LEU A 165 -36.72 1.43 -26.07
N LEU A 166 -35.43 1.10 -26.23
CA LEU A 166 -34.49 1.86 -27.06
C LEU A 166 -34.87 1.81 -28.55
N LEU A 167 -35.23 0.63 -29.05
CA LEU A 167 -35.52 0.39 -30.47
C LEU A 167 -36.94 0.84 -30.87
N TRP A 168 -37.93 0.58 -30.02
CA TRP A 168 -39.35 0.73 -30.37
C TRP A 168 -40.05 1.89 -29.65
N GLY A 169 -39.40 2.50 -28.64
CA GLY A 169 -39.96 3.59 -27.85
C GLY A 169 -41.14 3.19 -26.95
N LYS A 170 -41.46 1.89 -26.86
CA LYS A 170 -42.55 1.35 -26.03
C LYS A 170 -41.98 0.53 -24.88
N ALA A 171 -42.23 0.98 -23.65
CA ALA A 171 -41.96 0.20 -22.45
C ALA A 171 -43.09 -0.81 -22.18
N SER A 172 -42.74 -1.92 -21.52
CA SER A 172 -43.72 -2.81 -20.89
C SER A 172 -44.42 -2.08 -19.74
N ALA A 173 -45.61 -2.56 -19.34
CA ALA A 173 -46.35 -1.99 -18.21
C ALA A 173 -45.52 -2.09 -16.91
N GLU A 174 -44.76 -3.16 -16.75
CA GLU A 174 -43.85 -3.41 -15.61
C GLU A 174 -42.70 -2.39 -15.59
N LEU A 175 -42.00 -2.20 -16.71
CA LEU A 175 -40.91 -1.23 -16.83
C LEU A 175 -41.42 0.21 -16.65
N GLN A 176 -42.58 0.55 -17.21
CA GLN A 176 -43.19 1.87 -17.05
C GLN A 176 -43.56 2.14 -15.58
N THR A 177 -44.14 1.15 -14.89
CA THR A 177 -44.47 1.26 -13.46
C THR A 177 -43.21 1.46 -12.62
N LEU A 178 -42.11 0.75 -12.92
CA LEU A 178 -40.84 0.97 -12.23
C LEU A 178 -40.31 2.39 -12.46
N LEU A 179 -40.19 2.80 -13.72
CA LEU A 179 -39.58 4.09 -14.06
C LEU A 179 -40.38 5.24 -13.43
N MET A 180 -41.72 5.17 -13.47
CA MET A 180 -42.58 6.24 -12.99
C MET A 180 -42.78 6.23 -11.46
N ASN A 181 -43.00 5.07 -10.85
CA ASN A 181 -43.40 5.00 -9.44
C ASN A 181 -42.22 4.79 -8.48
N GLN A 182 -41.22 3.98 -8.86
CA GLN A 182 -40.12 3.60 -7.96
C GLN A 182 -38.87 4.47 -8.16
N LEU A 183 -38.45 4.65 -9.41
CA LEU A 183 -37.27 5.45 -9.72
C LEU A 183 -37.59 6.94 -9.72
N THR A 184 -38.68 7.33 -10.39
CA THR A 184 -39.13 8.71 -10.62
C THR A 184 -38.12 9.55 -11.40
N VAL A 185 -38.59 10.60 -12.09
CA VAL A 185 -37.71 11.54 -12.82
C VAL A 185 -36.71 12.22 -11.89
N LYS A 186 -37.12 12.55 -10.66
CA LYS A 186 -36.27 13.19 -9.64
C LYS A 186 -35.24 12.22 -9.08
N GLY A 187 -35.62 10.97 -8.83
CA GLY A 187 -34.71 9.94 -8.36
C GLY A 187 -33.67 9.56 -9.41
N LEU A 188 -34.03 9.52 -10.70
CA LEU A 188 -33.08 9.31 -11.80
C LEU A 188 -32.01 10.41 -11.83
N LYS A 189 -32.40 11.70 -11.73
CA LYS A 189 -31.44 12.80 -11.68
C LYS A 189 -30.48 12.69 -10.49
N LYS A 190 -31.01 12.36 -9.30
CA LYS A 190 -30.19 12.20 -8.09
C LYS A 190 -29.22 11.02 -8.23
N LEU A 191 -29.68 9.90 -8.79
CA LEU A 191 -28.85 8.72 -9.05
C LEU A 191 -27.72 9.04 -10.05
N GLY A 192 -28.05 9.68 -11.17
CA GLY A 192 -27.07 10.07 -12.18
C GLY A 192 -26.01 11.02 -11.64
N GLN A 193 -26.40 12.04 -10.87
CA GLN A 193 -25.46 12.97 -10.21
C GLN A 193 -24.56 12.24 -9.20
N SER A 194 -25.11 11.34 -8.42
CA SER A 194 -24.36 10.56 -7.42
C SER A 194 -23.29 9.70 -8.11
N ILE A 195 -23.68 8.92 -9.13
CA ILE A 195 -22.75 8.07 -9.89
C ILE A 195 -21.68 8.91 -10.61
N GLU A 196 -22.05 10.04 -11.24
CA GLU A 196 -21.09 10.94 -11.90
C GLU A 196 -20.08 11.51 -10.88
N SER A 197 -20.54 11.88 -9.69
CA SER A 197 -19.68 12.40 -8.62
C SER A 197 -18.70 11.34 -8.10
N SER A 198 -19.15 10.10 -7.90
CA SER A 198 -18.30 9.00 -7.45
C SER A 198 -17.26 8.62 -8.51
N TYR A 199 -17.63 8.53 -9.79
CA TYR A 199 -16.66 8.30 -10.88
C TYR A 199 -15.65 9.43 -10.99
N SER A 200 -16.07 10.69 -10.89
CA SER A 200 -15.15 11.84 -10.89
C SER A 200 -14.19 11.78 -9.68
N SER A 201 -14.67 11.31 -8.54
CA SER A 201 -13.85 11.14 -7.33
C SER A 201 -12.80 10.04 -7.53
N ILE A 202 -13.19 8.87 -8.06
CA ILE A 202 -12.27 7.78 -8.38
C ILE A 202 -11.24 8.23 -9.43
N GLN A 203 -11.68 8.92 -10.49
CA GLN A 203 -10.80 9.44 -11.54
C GLN A 203 -9.73 10.39 -10.96
N LYS A 204 -10.14 11.32 -10.08
CA LYS A 204 -9.21 12.22 -9.38
C LYS A 204 -8.26 11.45 -8.46
N LEU A 205 -8.74 10.42 -7.75
CA LEU A 205 -7.89 9.59 -6.90
C LEU A 205 -6.80 8.87 -7.71
N VAL A 206 -7.14 8.36 -8.90
CA VAL A 206 -6.16 7.72 -9.80
C VAL A 206 -5.11 8.73 -10.25
N ILE A 207 -5.52 9.89 -10.78
CA ILE A 207 -4.58 10.85 -11.38
C ILE A 207 -3.75 11.56 -10.31
N SER A 208 -4.40 12.11 -9.29
CA SER A 208 -3.75 13.00 -8.32
C SER A 208 -2.99 12.29 -7.21
N HIS A 209 -3.33 11.03 -6.92
CA HIS A 209 -2.70 10.29 -5.80
C HIS A 209 -2.03 9.00 -6.25
N LEU A 210 -2.71 8.15 -7.02
CA LEU A 210 -2.16 6.86 -7.41
C LEU A 210 -1.00 7.01 -8.41
N GLN A 211 -1.19 7.80 -9.47
CA GLN A 211 -0.17 8.07 -10.48
C GLN A 211 0.99 8.88 -9.91
N SER A 212 0.70 10.03 -9.27
CA SER A 212 1.73 10.89 -8.66
C SER A 212 2.56 10.15 -7.60
N GLY A 213 1.93 9.31 -6.77
CA GLY A 213 2.60 8.47 -5.79
C GLY A 213 3.49 7.40 -6.44
N SER A 214 3.01 6.78 -7.52
CA SER A 214 3.76 5.77 -8.27
C SER A 214 4.93 6.36 -9.06
N GLU A 215 4.77 7.55 -9.64
CA GLU A 215 5.82 8.30 -10.32
C GLU A 215 6.91 8.75 -9.34
N SER A 216 6.53 9.23 -8.17
CA SER A 216 7.47 9.56 -7.08
C SER A 216 8.22 8.33 -6.59
N LEU A 217 7.54 7.17 -6.51
CA LEU A 217 8.14 5.89 -6.15
C LEU A 217 9.16 5.45 -7.22
N LEU A 218 8.80 5.56 -8.50
CA LEU A 218 9.68 5.28 -9.63
C LEU A 218 10.92 6.18 -9.60
N TYR A 219 10.75 7.47 -9.31
CA TYR A 219 11.84 8.42 -9.15
C TYR A 219 12.82 8.00 -8.05
N HIS A 220 12.34 7.70 -6.85
CA HIS A 220 13.21 7.29 -5.75
C HIS A 220 13.89 5.93 -5.97
N LEU A 221 13.20 4.98 -6.61
CA LEU A 221 13.81 3.71 -6.99
C LEU A 221 14.89 3.90 -8.07
N SER A 222 14.71 4.83 -9.01
CA SER A 222 15.73 5.14 -10.01
C SER A 222 17.00 5.74 -9.39
N GLU A 223 16.86 6.64 -8.41
CA GLU A 223 17.99 7.16 -7.64
C GLU A 223 18.68 6.03 -6.84
N LEU A 224 17.88 5.12 -6.26
CA LEU A 224 18.39 3.97 -5.52
C LEU A 224 19.13 2.98 -6.43
N LYS A 225 18.67 2.76 -7.68
CA LYS A 225 19.42 2.01 -8.70
C LYS A 225 20.75 2.68 -9.01
N GLY A 226 20.76 4.01 -9.10
CA GLY A 226 22.00 4.79 -9.21
C GLY A 226 22.97 4.53 -8.07
N MET A 227 22.48 4.46 -6.83
CA MET A 227 23.30 4.10 -5.65
C MET A 227 23.78 2.65 -5.72
N ALA A 228 22.90 1.70 -6.03
CA ALA A 228 23.22 0.27 -6.12
C ALA A 228 24.25 -0.05 -7.21
N SER A 229 24.26 0.74 -8.29
CA SER A 229 25.24 0.62 -9.36
C SER A 229 26.66 0.96 -8.89
N TRP A 230 26.81 1.76 -7.82
CA TRP A 230 28.09 2.08 -7.19
C TRP A 230 28.49 0.98 -6.20
N LYS A 231 28.86 -0.19 -6.77
CA LYS A 231 29.15 -1.42 -6.01
C LYS A 231 30.16 -1.21 -4.89
N GLN A 232 31.25 -0.47 -5.12
CA GLN A 232 32.28 -0.21 -4.11
C GLN A 232 31.75 0.39 -2.80
N LYS A 233 30.65 1.16 -2.84
CA LYS A 233 30.07 1.83 -1.67
C LYS A 233 28.85 1.11 -1.10
N TYR A 234 28.00 0.53 -1.96
CA TYR A 234 26.69 0.03 -1.56
C TYR A 234 26.56 -1.50 -1.59
N GLU A 235 27.49 -2.22 -2.23
CA GLU A 235 27.53 -3.69 -2.18
C GLU A 235 27.76 -4.21 -0.75
N PRO A 236 28.66 -3.63 0.08
CA PRO A 236 28.80 -4.03 1.48
C PRO A 236 27.56 -3.78 2.33
N LEU A 237 26.70 -2.83 1.93
CA LEU A 237 25.43 -2.53 2.58
C LEU A 237 24.30 -3.48 2.14
N GLY A 238 24.55 -4.36 1.16
CA GLY A 238 23.58 -5.34 0.69
C GLY A 238 22.58 -4.81 -0.34
N LEU A 239 22.86 -3.66 -0.97
CA LEU A 239 21.96 -3.07 -1.95
C LEU A 239 22.05 -3.80 -3.30
N ASP A 240 20.95 -4.42 -3.73
CA ASP A 240 20.91 -5.26 -4.93
C ASP A 240 20.44 -4.49 -6.17
N ALA A 241 21.35 -4.25 -7.11
CA ALA A 241 21.03 -3.53 -8.34
C ALA A 241 19.99 -4.26 -9.20
N ALA A 242 20.05 -5.59 -9.27
CA ALA A 242 19.11 -6.38 -10.07
C ALA A 242 17.71 -6.38 -9.43
N GLY A 243 17.63 -6.58 -8.11
CA GLY A 243 16.36 -6.51 -7.39
C GLY A 243 15.68 -5.14 -7.50
N ILE A 244 16.46 -4.05 -7.46
CA ILE A 244 15.90 -2.70 -7.64
C ILE A 244 15.44 -2.47 -9.08
N GLU A 245 16.13 -3.04 -10.07
CA GLU A 245 15.68 -3.00 -11.46
C GLU A 245 14.35 -3.76 -11.66
N ASP A 246 14.20 -4.92 -11.03
CA ASP A 246 12.93 -5.65 -10.98
C ASP A 246 11.83 -4.84 -10.27
N ALA A 247 12.17 -4.12 -9.19
CA ALA A 247 11.22 -3.23 -8.51
C ALA A 247 10.78 -2.07 -9.42
N ILE A 248 11.70 -1.47 -10.18
CA ILE A 248 11.41 -0.40 -11.15
C ILE A 248 10.46 -0.91 -12.23
N THR A 249 10.72 -2.10 -12.79
CA THR A 249 9.84 -2.66 -13.81
C THR A 249 8.45 -3.00 -13.26
N ALA A 250 8.36 -3.51 -12.03
CA ALA A 250 7.09 -3.79 -11.36
C ALA A 250 6.26 -2.53 -11.09
N VAL A 251 6.90 -1.43 -10.67
CA VAL A 251 6.24 -0.12 -10.52
C VAL A 251 5.77 0.40 -11.88
N GLY A 252 6.59 0.25 -12.93
CA GLY A 252 6.19 0.60 -14.30
C GLY A 252 4.96 -0.18 -14.78
N SER A 253 4.91 -1.49 -14.53
CA SER A 253 3.72 -2.32 -14.79
C SER A 253 2.49 -1.86 -14.01
N PHE A 254 2.67 -1.44 -12.75
CA PHE A 254 1.59 -0.90 -11.92
C PHE A 254 1.05 0.42 -12.48
N ILE A 255 1.92 1.34 -12.91
CA ILE A 255 1.53 2.60 -13.55
C ILE A 255 0.75 2.34 -14.85
N LEU A 256 1.20 1.40 -15.68
CA LEU A 256 0.46 0.99 -16.88
C LEU A 256 -0.93 0.45 -16.55
N LYS A 257 -1.05 -0.36 -15.49
CA LYS A 257 -2.34 -0.90 -15.03
C LYS A 257 -3.26 0.19 -14.45
N ALA A 258 -2.71 1.19 -13.77
CA ALA A 258 -3.45 2.37 -13.32
C ALA A 258 -3.97 3.22 -14.50
N ASN A 259 -3.16 3.38 -15.55
CA ASN A 259 -3.57 4.04 -16.79
C ASN A 259 -4.68 3.27 -17.53
N GLU A 260 -4.59 1.94 -17.59
CA GLU A 260 -5.64 1.09 -18.15
C GLU A 260 -6.95 1.23 -17.37
N LEU A 261 -6.88 1.22 -16.03
CA LEU A 261 -8.04 1.48 -15.18
C LEU A 261 -8.65 2.86 -15.47
N LEU A 262 -7.84 3.90 -15.66
CA LEU A 262 -8.32 5.24 -16.00
C LEU A 262 -9.09 5.24 -17.32
N GLN A 263 -8.59 4.53 -18.35
CA GLN A 263 -9.30 4.39 -19.63
C GLN A 263 -10.64 3.66 -19.48
N VAL A 264 -10.68 2.62 -18.64
CA VAL A 264 -11.92 1.88 -18.36
C VAL A 264 -12.93 2.75 -17.61
N ILE A 265 -12.46 3.56 -16.64
CA ILE A 265 -13.30 4.54 -15.93
C ILE A 265 -13.87 5.57 -16.92
N ASP A 266 -13.04 6.14 -17.79
CA ASP A 266 -13.47 7.14 -18.77
C ASP A 266 -14.48 6.58 -19.77
N SER A 267 -14.27 5.36 -20.24
CA SER A 267 -15.20 4.67 -21.13
C SER A 267 -16.54 4.39 -20.43
N SER A 268 -16.47 3.86 -19.21
CA SER A 268 -17.66 3.60 -18.38
C SER A 268 -18.45 4.89 -18.13
N MET A 269 -17.78 5.98 -17.73
CA MET A 269 -18.41 7.26 -17.46
C MET A 269 -19.13 7.84 -18.69
N LYS A 270 -18.56 7.70 -19.89
CA LYS A 270 -19.20 8.11 -21.16
C LYS A 270 -20.46 7.27 -21.43
N ASN A 271 -20.37 5.95 -21.28
CA ASN A 271 -21.50 5.03 -21.48
C ASN A 271 -22.63 5.31 -20.49
N PHE A 272 -22.31 5.50 -19.20
CA PHE A 272 -23.27 5.89 -18.17
C PHE A 272 -23.96 7.22 -18.48
N LYS A 273 -23.20 8.25 -18.89
CA LYS A 273 -23.75 9.57 -19.20
C LYS A 273 -24.70 9.53 -20.39
N ALA A 274 -24.37 8.76 -21.43
CA ALA A 274 -25.24 8.54 -22.57
C ALA A 274 -26.54 7.82 -22.16
N PHE A 275 -26.44 6.74 -21.37
CA PHE A 275 -27.58 5.99 -20.86
C PHE A 275 -28.52 6.86 -20.01
N PHE A 276 -28.01 7.58 -19.01
CA PHE A 276 -28.85 8.42 -18.15
C PHE A 276 -29.53 9.56 -18.92
N ARG A 277 -28.84 10.16 -19.90
CA ARG A 277 -29.43 11.18 -20.76
C ARG A 277 -30.57 10.60 -21.60
N TRP A 278 -30.38 9.42 -22.17
CA TRP A 278 -31.42 8.73 -22.95
C TRP A 278 -32.62 8.39 -22.08
N LEU A 279 -32.37 7.73 -20.95
CA LEU A 279 -33.43 7.27 -20.05
C LEU A 279 -34.24 8.44 -19.49
N TYR A 280 -33.57 9.56 -19.18
CA TYR A 280 -34.24 10.78 -18.75
C TYR A 280 -35.21 11.33 -19.81
N VAL A 281 -34.79 11.38 -21.08
CA VAL A 281 -35.65 11.81 -22.18
C VAL A 281 -36.78 10.82 -22.43
N ALA A 282 -36.51 9.52 -22.35
CA ALA A 282 -37.53 8.48 -22.50
C ALA A 282 -38.61 8.61 -21.42
N MET A 283 -38.23 8.85 -20.17
CA MET A 283 -39.17 9.05 -19.07
C MET A 283 -40.02 10.31 -19.25
N LEU A 284 -39.44 11.44 -19.67
CA LEU A 284 -40.22 12.67 -19.92
C LEU A 284 -41.25 12.49 -21.04
N ARG A 285 -40.91 11.74 -22.09
CA ARG A 285 -41.86 11.43 -23.17
C ARG A 285 -43.04 10.56 -22.69
N MET A 286 -42.81 9.72 -21.69
CA MET A 286 -43.86 8.87 -21.09
C MET A 286 -44.78 9.63 -20.13
N THR A 287 -44.32 10.73 -19.52
CA THR A 287 -45.14 11.58 -18.64
C THR A 287 -45.89 12.68 -19.38
N GLU A 288 -45.79 12.74 -20.72
CA GLU A 288 -46.29 13.83 -21.57
C GLU A 288 -45.76 15.23 -21.17
N ASP A 289 -44.66 15.28 -20.41
CA ASP A 289 -44.03 16.53 -19.99
C ASP A 289 -43.29 17.19 -21.15
N HIS A 290 -43.21 18.53 -21.12
CA HIS A 290 -42.56 19.30 -22.18
C HIS A 290 -41.05 19.00 -22.23
N VAL A 291 -40.62 18.25 -23.26
CA VAL A 291 -39.18 17.98 -23.49
C VAL A 291 -38.53 19.23 -24.08
N LEU A 292 -37.52 19.77 -23.40
CA LEU A 292 -36.73 20.89 -23.93
C LEU A 292 -36.01 20.49 -25.24
N PRO A 293 -36.03 21.35 -26.28
CA PRO A 293 -35.40 21.04 -27.58
C PRO A 293 -33.91 20.68 -27.51
N GLU A 294 -33.19 21.17 -26.49
CA GLU A 294 -31.76 20.89 -26.27
C GLU A 294 -31.49 19.46 -25.80
N LEU A 295 -32.42 18.86 -25.06
CA LEU A 295 -32.32 17.49 -24.56
C LEU A 295 -32.62 16.46 -25.66
N ASN A 296 -33.33 16.87 -26.72
CA ASN A 296 -33.76 15.99 -27.82
C ASN A 296 -32.65 15.70 -28.86
N LYS A 297 -31.49 16.36 -28.76
CA LYS A 297 -30.34 16.16 -29.64
C LYS A 297 -29.50 14.96 -29.19
N MET A 298 -30.00 13.74 -29.41
CA MET A 298 -29.16 12.53 -29.37
C MET A 298 -28.62 12.23 -30.76
N THR A 299 -27.31 12.00 -30.84
CA THR A 299 -26.64 11.59 -32.06
C THR A 299 -26.73 10.07 -32.24
N GLN A 300 -26.51 9.57 -33.46
CA GLN A 300 -26.43 8.12 -33.71
C GLN A 300 -25.36 7.45 -32.84
N LYS A 301 -24.26 8.17 -32.57
CA LYS A 301 -23.18 7.70 -31.71
C LYS A 301 -23.63 7.54 -30.25
N ASP A 302 -24.48 8.44 -29.75
CA ASP A 302 -25.05 8.32 -28.40
C ASP A 302 -25.93 7.08 -28.28
N ILE A 303 -26.72 6.75 -29.31
CA ILE A 303 -27.55 5.54 -29.34
C ILE A 303 -26.66 4.29 -29.31
N THR A 304 -25.55 4.28 -30.05
CA THR A 304 -24.57 3.18 -29.98
C THR A 304 -24.00 3.03 -28.58
N PHE A 305 -23.62 4.13 -27.89
CA PHE A 305 -23.15 4.07 -26.50
C PHE A 305 -24.21 3.51 -25.53
N VAL A 306 -25.49 3.83 -25.74
CA VAL A 306 -26.58 3.25 -24.93
C VAL A 306 -26.71 1.76 -25.19
N ALA A 307 -26.62 1.31 -26.45
CA ALA A 307 -26.67 -0.10 -26.79
C ALA A 307 -25.47 -0.88 -26.23
N GLU A 308 -24.26 -0.31 -26.32
CA GLU A 308 -23.05 -0.84 -25.68
C GLU A 308 -23.24 -0.91 -24.16
N PHE A 309 -23.73 0.14 -23.51
CA PHE A 309 -24.02 0.14 -22.08
C PHE A 309 -24.97 -0.98 -21.66
N LEU A 310 -26.09 -1.14 -22.38
CA LEU A 310 -27.07 -2.18 -22.10
C LEU A 310 -26.47 -3.58 -22.27
N THR A 311 -25.70 -3.78 -23.35
CA THR A 311 -25.04 -5.05 -23.63
C THR A 311 -23.92 -5.35 -22.65
N GLU A 312 -23.20 -4.34 -22.15
CA GLU A 312 -22.07 -4.53 -21.23
C GLU A 312 -22.51 -4.73 -19.78
N HIS A 313 -23.51 -3.98 -19.32
CA HIS A 313 -23.90 -3.98 -17.91
C HIS A 313 -25.08 -4.90 -17.57
N PHE A 314 -25.87 -5.30 -18.57
CA PHE A 314 -27.05 -6.14 -18.37
C PHE A 314 -26.97 -7.50 -19.10
N ASN A 315 -25.83 -7.84 -19.71
CA ASN A 315 -25.67 -9.18 -20.31
C ASN A 315 -25.86 -10.26 -19.25
N GLU A 316 -26.73 -11.22 -19.55
CA GLU A 316 -26.96 -12.39 -18.71
C GLU A 316 -25.67 -13.23 -18.67
N ALA A 317 -24.99 -13.22 -17.52
CA ALA A 317 -24.04 -14.26 -17.18
C ALA A 317 -24.78 -15.26 -16.27
N PRO A 318 -25.43 -16.32 -16.80
CA PRO A 318 -26.25 -17.27 -16.03
C PRO A 318 -25.52 -17.90 -14.83
N ASP A 319 -24.19 -17.96 -14.87
CA ASP A 319 -23.37 -18.52 -13.77
C ASP A 319 -23.22 -17.59 -12.55
N LEU A 320 -23.40 -16.26 -12.71
CA LEU A 320 -23.30 -15.27 -11.63
C LEU A 320 -24.60 -15.15 -10.81
N TYR A 321 -25.76 -15.44 -11.41
CA TYR A 321 -27.06 -15.40 -10.75
C TYR A 321 -27.16 -16.37 -9.57
N ASN A 322 -26.54 -17.55 -9.69
CA ASN A 322 -26.72 -18.64 -8.74
C ASN A 322 -25.78 -18.60 -7.53
N ARG A 323 -24.76 -17.74 -7.48
CA ARG A 323 -23.76 -17.76 -6.39
C ARG A 323 -23.71 -16.54 -5.47
N LYS A 324 -24.15 -15.34 -5.89
CA LYS A 324 -24.02 -14.13 -5.04
C LYS A 324 -25.17 -13.12 -5.09
N GLY A 325 -26.28 -13.38 -5.80
CA GLY A 325 -27.45 -12.47 -5.81
C GLY A 325 -27.16 -11.06 -6.38
N LYS A 326 -26.11 -10.91 -7.21
CA LYS A 326 -25.77 -9.67 -7.90
C LYS A 326 -26.28 -9.74 -9.34
N TYR A 327 -27.21 -8.85 -9.69
CA TYR A 327 -27.96 -8.90 -10.96
C TYR A 327 -27.39 -7.97 -12.05
N PHE A 328 -26.33 -7.21 -11.76
CA PHE A 328 -25.77 -6.20 -12.67
C PHE A 328 -24.26 -6.35 -12.85
N ASN A 329 -23.83 -6.33 -14.10
CA ASN A 329 -22.43 -6.37 -14.47
C ASN A 329 -21.82 -4.95 -14.45
N VAL A 330 -21.81 -4.29 -13.29
CA VAL A 330 -21.06 -3.02 -13.06
C VAL A 330 -19.55 -3.30 -12.92
N GLU A 331 -19.10 -4.46 -13.38
CA GLU A 331 -17.87 -5.10 -12.94
C GLU A 331 -16.65 -4.69 -13.73
N LYS A 332 -16.75 -3.92 -14.83
CA LYS A 332 -15.55 -3.55 -15.60
C LYS A 332 -14.55 -2.70 -14.82
N VAL A 333 -15.02 -1.80 -13.97
CA VAL A 333 -14.16 -1.06 -13.01
C VAL A 333 -13.93 -1.91 -11.76
N GLY A 334 -14.96 -2.63 -11.32
CA GLY A 334 -14.89 -3.51 -10.15
C GLY A 334 -13.84 -4.62 -10.22
N GLN A 335 -13.63 -5.24 -11.38
CA GLN A 335 -12.65 -6.31 -11.58
C GLN A 335 -11.20 -5.86 -11.35
N TYR A 336 -10.92 -4.56 -11.44
CA TYR A 336 -9.61 -4.02 -11.06
C TYR A 336 -9.52 -3.78 -9.54
N LEU A 337 -10.61 -3.34 -8.93
CA LEU A 337 -10.67 -2.88 -7.53
C LEU A 337 -11.06 -3.97 -6.52
N LYS A 338 -11.69 -5.08 -6.94
CA LYS A 338 -11.98 -6.20 -6.05
C LYS A 338 -10.69 -6.98 -5.76
N ASP A 339 -10.40 -7.21 -4.49
CA ASP A 339 -9.29 -8.08 -4.04
C ASP A 339 -9.77 -9.53 -3.78
N GLU A 340 -10.74 -10.02 -4.56
CA GLU A 340 -11.23 -11.40 -4.46
C GLU A 340 -10.49 -12.32 -5.45
N ASP A 341 -10.36 -11.88 -6.71
CA ASP A 341 -9.79 -12.66 -7.80
C ASP A 341 -8.56 -11.95 -8.40
N ASP A 342 -7.52 -12.73 -8.71
CA ASP A 342 -6.31 -12.20 -9.36
C ASP A 342 -6.53 -11.92 -10.84
N ASP A 343 -7.52 -12.56 -11.47
CA ASP A 343 -7.82 -12.46 -12.90
C ASP A 343 -9.06 -11.60 -13.17
N LEU A 344 -9.00 -10.81 -14.24
CA LEU A 344 -10.10 -10.00 -14.75
C LEU A 344 -11.14 -10.89 -15.43
N VAL A 345 -12.41 -10.69 -15.10
CA VAL A 345 -13.54 -11.40 -15.73
C VAL A 345 -13.70 -10.98 -17.20
N SER A 346 -13.48 -9.69 -17.50
CA SER A 346 -13.62 -9.09 -18.82
C SER A 346 -12.43 -8.16 -19.11
N PRO A 347 -11.26 -8.71 -19.49
CA PRO A 347 -10.10 -7.90 -19.80
C PRO A 347 -10.37 -6.97 -21.00
N PRO A 348 -9.72 -5.79 -21.06
CA PRO A 348 -9.87 -4.90 -22.20
C PRO A 348 -9.34 -5.56 -23.48
N ASN A 349 -10.00 -5.30 -24.61
CA ASN A 349 -9.55 -5.87 -25.88
C ASN A 349 -8.20 -5.24 -26.27
N THR A 350 -7.19 -6.09 -26.43
CA THR A 350 -5.84 -5.69 -26.85
C THR A 350 -5.62 -5.92 -28.35
N GLU A 351 -6.55 -6.61 -29.02
CA GLU A 351 -6.51 -6.86 -30.46
C GLU A 351 -6.68 -5.55 -31.24
N GLY A 352 -5.80 -5.32 -32.21
CA GLY A 352 -5.77 -4.09 -33.03
C GLY A 352 -4.87 -2.98 -32.48
N ASN A 353 -4.24 -3.18 -31.32
CA ASN A 353 -3.21 -2.27 -30.84
C ASN A 353 -1.87 -2.59 -31.53
N GLN A 354 -1.47 -1.71 -32.45
CA GLN A 354 -0.24 -1.83 -33.25
C GLN A 354 1.02 -2.04 -32.42
N TRP A 355 1.10 -1.44 -31.22
CA TRP A 355 2.26 -1.61 -30.33
C TRP A 355 2.32 -3.03 -29.75
N TYR A 356 1.18 -3.57 -29.31
CA TYR A 356 1.13 -4.95 -28.82
C TYR A 356 1.40 -5.97 -29.92
N ASP A 357 0.84 -5.77 -31.12
CA ASP A 357 1.11 -6.63 -32.26
C ASP A 357 2.61 -6.64 -32.62
N PHE A 358 3.25 -5.46 -32.61
CA PHE A 358 4.68 -5.35 -32.86
C PHE A 358 5.52 -5.99 -31.75
N LEU A 359 5.17 -5.74 -30.49
CA LEU A 359 5.85 -6.32 -29.33
C LEU A 359 5.72 -7.85 -29.30
N GLN A 360 4.57 -8.40 -29.68
CA GLN A 360 4.33 -9.84 -29.73
C GLN A 360 5.11 -10.54 -30.86
N ASN A 361 5.43 -9.82 -31.93
CA ASN A 361 6.17 -10.38 -33.06
C ASN A 361 7.69 -10.16 -32.96
N SER A 362 8.17 -9.34 -32.02
CA SER A 362 9.59 -9.05 -31.83
C SER A 362 10.22 -9.92 -30.72
N ASN A 363 11.36 -10.55 -31.00
CA ASN A 363 12.08 -11.35 -30.00
C ASN A 363 12.83 -10.46 -28.99
N HIS A 364 13.59 -9.48 -29.49
CA HIS A 364 14.46 -8.65 -28.65
C HIS A 364 13.69 -7.67 -27.74
N LEU A 365 12.52 -7.21 -28.17
CA LEU A 365 11.72 -6.28 -27.35
C LEU A 365 11.07 -7.01 -26.17
N LYS A 366 10.63 -8.25 -26.35
CA LYS A 366 10.07 -9.06 -25.26
C LYS A 366 11.08 -9.32 -24.14
N GLU A 367 12.34 -9.49 -24.50
CA GLU A 367 13.44 -9.77 -23.57
C GLU A 367 14.14 -8.49 -23.08
N SER A 368 13.72 -7.32 -23.56
CA SER A 368 14.36 -6.05 -23.20
C SER A 368 14.12 -5.72 -21.73
N PRO A 369 15.18 -5.47 -20.92
CA PRO A 369 15.04 -5.11 -19.51
C PRO A 369 14.47 -3.69 -19.31
N LEU A 370 14.32 -2.92 -20.40
CA LEU A 370 13.84 -1.54 -20.37
C LEU A 370 12.31 -1.43 -20.49
N LEU A 371 11.64 -2.49 -20.94
CA LEU A 371 10.19 -2.49 -21.09
C LEU A 371 9.53 -3.08 -19.85
N PHE A 372 8.36 -2.54 -19.51
CA PHE A 372 7.58 -3.02 -18.39
C PHE A 372 6.75 -4.23 -18.80
N PRO A 373 6.77 -5.33 -18.02
CA PRO A 373 5.88 -6.46 -18.26
C PRO A 373 4.42 -6.02 -18.23
N TYR A 374 3.65 -6.44 -19.24
CA TYR A 374 2.21 -6.14 -19.30
C TYR A 374 1.40 -7.32 -18.80
N TYR A 375 0.44 -7.06 -17.90
CA TYR A 375 -0.44 -8.07 -17.31
C TYR A 375 -1.89 -7.86 -17.76
N PRO A 376 -2.29 -8.27 -18.98
CA PRO A 376 -3.59 -7.93 -19.56
C PRO A 376 -4.77 -8.46 -18.77
N ARG A 377 -4.65 -9.69 -18.26
CA ARG A 377 -5.76 -10.41 -17.59
C ARG A 377 -5.71 -10.31 -16.08
N LYS A 378 -4.79 -9.54 -15.50
CA LYS A 378 -4.63 -9.46 -14.03
C LYS A 378 -5.24 -8.20 -13.46
N SER A 379 -5.77 -8.32 -12.23
CA SER A 379 -6.32 -7.22 -11.44
C SER A 379 -5.26 -6.22 -11.00
N LEU A 380 -5.70 -5.02 -10.60
CA LEU A 380 -4.79 -4.00 -10.08
C LEU A 380 -4.15 -4.45 -8.75
N HIS A 381 -4.93 -5.15 -7.91
CA HIS A 381 -4.46 -5.70 -6.64
C HIS A 381 -3.37 -6.75 -6.81
N PHE A 382 -3.46 -7.62 -7.82
CA PHE A 382 -2.40 -8.58 -8.14
C PHE A 382 -1.08 -7.87 -8.46
N VAL A 383 -1.12 -6.87 -9.35
CA VAL A 383 0.08 -6.13 -9.77
C VAL A 383 0.66 -5.33 -8.59
N LYS A 384 -0.20 -4.74 -7.76
CA LYS A 384 0.18 -4.07 -6.51
C LYS A 384 0.90 -5.03 -5.55
N ARG A 385 0.29 -6.17 -5.19
CA ARG A 385 0.89 -7.16 -4.28
C ARG A 385 2.25 -7.63 -4.79
N ARG A 386 2.36 -7.86 -6.10
CA ARG A 386 3.63 -8.23 -6.74
C ARG A 386 4.68 -7.13 -6.59
N MET A 387 4.32 -5.88 -6.87
CA MET A 387 5.18 -4.71 -6.72
C MET A 387 5.68 -4.56 -5.27
N GLU A 388 4.78 -4.64 -4.29
CA GLU A 388 5.11 -4.56 -2.86
C GLU A 388 6.09 -5.66 -2.44
N ASN A 389 5.82 -6.91 -2.81
CA ASN A 389 6.68 -8.04 -2.45
C ASN A 389 8.12 -7.88 -2.99
N ILE A 390 8.27 -7.38 -4.23
CA ILE A 390 9.59 -7.17 -4.84
C ILE A 390 10.31 -6.02 -4.13
N ILE A 391 9.61 -4.93 -3.82
CA ILE A 391 10.17 -3.80 -3.08
C ILE A 391 10.57 -4.23 -1.67
N ASP A 392 9.71 -4.96 -0.95
CA ASP A 392 9.97 -5.43 0.40
C ASP A 392 11.20 -6.35 0.47
N LEU A 393 11.41 -7.19 -0.54
CA LEU A 393 12.63 -8.00 -0.64
C LEU A 393 13.88 -7.12 -0.73
N CYS A 394 13.83 -6.05 -1.53
CA CYS A 394 14.92 -5.08 -1.65
C CYS A 394 15.15 -4.30 -0.35
N LEU A 395 14.08 -4.00 0.38
CA LEU A 395 14.11 -3.28 1.66
C LEU A 395 14.67 -4.13 2.81
N GLN A 396 14.42 -5.45 2.80
CA GLN A 396 14.85 -6.33 3.88
C GLN A 396 16.34 -6.74 3.78
N LYS A 397 16.86 -6.89 2.56
CA LYS A 397 18.23 -7.40 2.33
C LYS A 397 19.32 -6.58 3.06
N PRO A 398 19.31 -5.22 3.06
CA PRO A 398 20.27 -4.43 3.82
C PRO A 398 20.22 -4.69 5.32
N ALA A 399 19.04 -4.90 5.91
CA ALA A 399 18.90 -5.13 7.33
C ALA A 399 19.63 -6.40 7.80
N ASP A 400 19.54 -7.46 7.00
CA ASP A 400 20.21 -8.73 7.31
C ASP A 400 21.71 -8.66 7.05
N VAL A 401 22.15 -7.99 5.98
CA VAL A 401 23.57 -7.83 5.64
C VAL A 401 24.29 -6.97 6.67
N ILE A 402 23.73 -5.81 7.02
CA ILE A 402 24.27 -4.93 8.06
C ILE A 402 24.23 -5.62 9.41
N GLY A 403 23.14 -6.35 9.72
CA GLY A 403 23.02 -7.12 10.96
C GLY A 403 24.11 -8.20 11.12
N LYS A 404 24.44 -8.92 10.05
CA LYS A 404 25.52 -9.92 10.03
C LYS A 404 26.92 -9.31 10.16
N SER A 405 27.09 -8.05 9.76
CA SER A 405 28.36 -7.34 9.91
C SER A 405 28.68 -6.97 11.37
N MET A 406 27.66 -6.94 12.25
CA MET A 406 27.82 -6.62 13.66
C MET A 406 28.20 -7.87 14.45
N ASN A 407 29.49 -8.13 14.56
CA ASN A 407 30.03 -9.20 15.39
C ASN A 407 30.09 -8.78 16.87
N GLN A 408 29.88 -9.77 17.74
CA GLN A 408 30.12 -9.60 19.17
C GLN A 408 31.63 -9.56 19.42
N ALA A 409 32.15 -8.39 19.80
CA ALA A 409 33.57 -8.24 20.07
C ALA A 409 33.92 -8.61 21.53
N ILE A 410 33.04 -8.28 22.48
CA ILE A 410 33.30 -8.44 23.91
C ILE A 410 32.08 -9.02 24.62
N CYS A 411 32.34 -9.96 25.54
CA CYS A 411 31.37 -10.50 26.50
C CYS A 411 31.96 -10.43 27.91
N ILE A 412 31.23 -9.80 28.84
CA ILE A 412 31.61 -9.72 30.25
C ILE A 412 30.40 -10.18 31.07
N PRO A 413 30.44 -11.40 31.66
CA PRO A 413 29.44 -11.78 32.65
C PRO A 413 29.60 -10.88 33.88
N LEU A 414 28.50 -10.27 34.36
CA LEU A 414 28.55 -9.30 35.45
C LEU A 414 28.29 -9.98 36.80
N TYR A 415 27.16 -10.69 36.90
CA TYR A 415 26.76 -11.43 38.11
C TYR A 415 25.71 -12.48 37.76
N ARG A 416 25.58 -13.48 38.64
CA ARG A 416 24.54 -14.49 38.60
C ARG A 416 23.92 -14.61 39.98
N ASP A 417 22.63 -14.31 40.11
CA ASP A 417 21.90 -14.41 41.38
C ASP A 417 20.38 -14.58 41.19
N ALA A 418 19.66 -14.69 42.31
CA ALA A 418 18.21 -14.92 42.34
C ALA A 418 17.39 -13.61 42.44
N ARG A 419 18.00 -12.42 42.34
CA ARG A 419 17.32 -11.14 42.62
C ARG A 419 16.16 -10.83 41.67
N SER A 420 16.18 -11.43 40.47
CA SER A 420 15.12 -11.25 39.48
C SER A 420 13.97 -12.24 39.63
N GLN A 421 14.03 -13.16 40.60
CA GLN A 421 12.94 -14.09 40.92
C GLN A 421 11.92 -13.52 41.89
N ASP A 422 12.22 -12.39 42.54
CA ASP A 422 11.27 -11.72 43.43
C ASP A 422 10.03 -11.29 42.63
N CYS A 423 8.84 -11.80 43.02
CA CYS A 423 7.55 -11.65 42.34
C CYS A 423 7.00 -10.20 42.25
N THR A 424 7.83 -9.19 42.51
CA THR A 424 7.46 -7.78 42.35
C THR A 424 7.64 -7.33 40.89
N ARG A 425 6.81 -6.39 40.42
CA ARG A 425 6.92 -5.87 39.05
C ARG A 425 8.28 -5.20 38.86
N ARG A 426 9.17 -5.84 38.10
CA ARG A 426 10.49 -5.30 37.78
C ARG A 426 10.37 -4.18 36.75
N LEU A 427 10.79 -2.97 37.13
CA LEU A 427 11.02 -1.88 36.19
C LEU A 427 12.36 -2.13 35.50
N PHE A 428 12.38 -2.24 34.17
CA PHE A 428 13.61 -2.36 33.35
C PHE A 428 14.42 -1.05 33.27
N LYS A 429 14.57 -0.36 34.41
CA LYS A 429 15.40 0.83 34.55
C LYS A 429 16.82 0.50 35.01
N PHE A 430 17.06 -0.70 35.52
CA PHE A 430 18.34 -1.13 36.07
C PHE A 430 18.65 -2.59 35.72
N PRO A 431 19.88 -2.95 35.30
CA PRO A 431 21.07 -2.11 35.09
C PRO A 431 20.90 -0.99 34.05
N PHE A 432 21.68 0.08 34.17
CA PHE A 432 21.53 1.29 33.34
C PHE A 432 22.77 1.54 32.47
N LEU A 433 22.56 1.69 31.16
CA LEU A 433 23.59 2.04 30.19
C LEU A 433 23.50 3.52 29.79
N TRP A 434 24.66 4.15 29.62
CA TRP A 434 24.78 5.54 29.19
C TRP A 434 25.98 5.75 28.27
N ASN A 435 25.78 6.45 27.15
CA ASN A 435 26.86 6.88 26.27
C ASN A 435 27.24 8.33 26.58
N ASN A 436 28.48 8.54 27.05
CA ASN A 436 29.02 9.88 27.19
C ASN A 436 29.61 10.36 25.86
N LYS A 437 28.89 11.30 25.23
CA LYS A 437 29.20 11.80 23.89
C LYS A 437 30.49 12.63 23.82
N THR A 438 30.90 13.26 24.92
CA THR A 438 32.09 14.13 24.90
C THR A 438 33.39 13.34 25.06
N SER A 439 33.36 12.25 25.82
CA SER A 439 34.53 11.44 26.10
C SER A 439 34.56 10.13 25.31
N ASN A 440 33.56 9.84 24.48
CA ASN A 440 33.43 8.58 23.72
C ASN A 440 33.56 7.32 24.61
N LEU A 441 32.82 7.32 25.72
CA LEU A 441 32.79 6.21 26.68
C LEU A 441 31.36 5.68 26.86
N HIS A 442 31.23 4.36 26.90
CA HIS A 442 30.06 3.66 27.42
C HIS A 442 30.21 3.49 28.93
N TYR A 443 29.20 3.90 29.68
CA TYR A 443 29.08 3.69 31.11
C TYR A 443 27.95 2.71 31.40
N LEU A 444 28.21 1.78 32.30
CA LEU A 444 27.24 0.82 32.82
C LEU A 444 27.20 0.96 34.34
N LEU A 445 26.01 1.25 34.86
CA LEU A 445 25.71 1.25 36.29
C LEU A 445 24.99 -0.06 36.63
N PHE A 446 25.56 -0.83 37.55
CA PHE A 446 24.99 -2.09 38.02
C PHE A 446 25.32 -2.29 39.50
N THR A 447 24.61 -3.20 40.17
CA THR A 447 24.89 -3.55 41.57
C THR A 447 25.26 -5.01 41.70
N ILE A 448 26.27 -5.30 42.51
CA ILE A 448 26.68 -6.66 42.87
C ILE A 448 26.24 -6.89 44.32
N LEU A 449 25.74 -8.08 44.61
CA LEU A 449 25.39 -8.50 45.97
C LEU A 449 26.63 -9.10 46.63
N GLU A 450 27.21 -8.38 47.59
CA GLU A 450 28.32 -8.85 48.45
C GLU A 450 27.82 -8.74 49.90
N ASP A 451 27.98 -9.80 50.71
CA ASP A 451 27.60 -9.81 52.13
C ASP A 451 26.14 -9.37 52.42
N SER A 452 25.20 -9.75 51.56
CA SER A 452 23.77 -9.34 51.64
C SER A 452 23.51 -7.83 51.47
N LEU A 453 24.51 -7.06 51.03
CA LEU A 453 24.39 -5.64 50.71
C LEU A 453 24.62 -5.41 49.21
N TYR A 454 23.84 -4.51 48.61
CA TYR A 454 24.02 -4.13 47.21
C TYR A 454 25.09 -3.05 47.09
N LYS A 455 26.23 -3.41 46.49
CA LYS A 455 27.32 -2.49 46.19
C LYS A 455 27.17 -1.96 44.77
N MET A 456 27.23 -0.64 44.60
CA MET A 456 27.14 -0.01 43.30
C MET A 456 28.50 -0.06 42.58
N CYS A 457 28.48 -0.59 41.36
CA CYS A 457 29.65 -0.70 40.49
C CYS A 457 29.43 0.10 39.21
N ILE A 458 30.50 0.74 38.73
CA ILE A 458 30.51 1.50 37.48
C ILE A 458 31.54 0.86 36.56
N LEU A 459 31.08 0.29 35.45
CA LEU A 459 31.94 -0.16 34.37
C LEU A 459 31.98 0.93 33.30
N ARG A 460 33.17 1.29 32.83
CA ARG A 460 33.33 2.19 31.68
C ARG A 460 34.20 1.53 30.62
N ARG A 461 33.83 1.68 29.34
CA ARG A 461 34.60 1.21 28.19
C ARG A 461 34.61 2.25 27.10
N HIS A 462 35.66 2.25 26.29
CA HIS A 462 35.75 3.11 25.10
C HIS A 462 34.75 2.67 24.02
N THR A 463 34.20 3.61 23.27
CA THR A 463 33.27 3.31 22.16
C THR A 463 33.99 2.63 21.01
N ASP A 464 35.25 2.96 20.80
CA ASP A 464 36.16 2.26 19.89
C ASP A 464 36.69 0.99 20.54
N ILE A 465 36.64 -0.12 19.79
CA ILE A 465 37.05 -1.46 20.22
C ILE A 465 38.44 -1.81 19.64
N SER A 466 38.91 -1.04 18.65
CA SER A 466 40.21 -1.24 18.00
C SER A 466 41.42 -0.91 18.87
#